data_AF-A0AAW5MZA4-F1
#
_entry.id   AF-A0AAW5MZA4-F1
#
_cell.length_a   1.000
_cell.length_b   1.000
_cell.length_c   1.000
_cell.angle_alpha   90.00
_cell.angle_beta   90.00
_cell.angle_gamma   90.00
#
_symmetry.space_group_name_H-M   'P 1'
#
loop_
_entity.id
_entity.type
_entity.pdbx_description
1 polymer ?
#
loop_
_entity_poly.entity_id
_entity_poly.type
_entity_poly.pdbx_seq_one_letter_code
_entity_poly.pdbx_strand_id
1 'polypeptide(L)'
;TMIDDIARGLRTLEEIIGQPVTCSAAAGWRADQKVIEAKEAFHLRYNSDCRGAMPFRPLLESGNPGTAQIPVTLPTWDEVIGRDVKAEDFNGWLLNRILRDKGTPVYTIHAEVEGCAYQHNFVDLLKRAAQ
;
A
#
# COMPACT_ATOMS: atom_id res chain seq x y z
N THR A 1 -23.55 -4.27 5.37
CA THR A 1 -23.23 -3.63 4.08
C THR A 1 -21.74 -3.38 3.99
N MET A 2 -21.19 -3.01 2.83
CA MET A 2 -19.76 -2.69 2.73
C MET A 2 -19.33 -1.58 3.70
N ILE A 3 -20.18 -0.57 3.92
CA ILE A 3 -19.95 0.49 4.91
C ILE A 3 -19.89 -0.11 6.32
N ASP A 4 -20.81 -1.00 6.70
CA ASP A 4 -20.81 -1.63 8.03
C ASP A 4 -19.56 -2.49 8.26
N ASP A 5 -19.09 -3.19 7.22
CA ASP A 5 -17.88 -4.01 7.30
C ASP A 5 -16.62 -3.14 7.46
N ILE A 6 -16.53 -2.03 6.71
CA ILE A 6 -15.45 -1.04 6.88
C ILE A 6 -15.51 -0.44 8.28
N ALA A 7 -16.69 0.00 8.74
CA ALA A 7 -16.89 0.57 10.07
C ALA A 7 -16.47 -0.40 11.18
N ARG A 8 -16.82 -1.68 11.06
CA ARG A 8 -16.39 -2.72 11.99
C ARG A 8 -14.87 -2.89 11.96
N GLY A 9 -14.26 -2.97 10.78
CA GLY A 9 -12.81 -3.10 10.63
C GLY A 9 -12.03 -1.94 11.25
N LEU A 10 -12.47 -0.70 10.99
CA LEU A 10 -11.87 0.50 11.58
C LEU A 10 -11.97 0.47 13.10
N ARG A 11 -13.17 0.26 13.66
CA ARG A 11 -13.35 0.19 15.12
C ARG A 11 -12.48 -0.89 15.77
N THR A 12 -12.47 -2.10 15.22
CA THR A 12 -11.66 -3.20 15.77
C THR A 12 -10.17 -2.86 15.72
N LEU A 13 -9.69 -2.25 14.62
CA LEU A 13 -8.29 -1.84 14.54
C LEU A 13 -7.97 -0.75 15.57
N GLU A 14 -8.83 0.26 15.72
CA GLU A 14 -8.67 1.34 16.70
C GLU A 14 -8.62 0.81 18.14
N GLU A 15 -9.47 -0.17 18.47
CA GLU A 15 -9.45 -0.86 19.77
C GLU A 15 -8.12 -1.60 20.00
N ILE A 16 -7.58 -2.26 18.97
CA ILE A 16 -6.31 -3.00 19.06
C ILE A 16 -5.12 -2.06 19.22
N ILE A 17 -5.06 -0.98 18.43
CA ILE A 17 -3.90 -0.08 18.38
C ILE A 17 -3.98 1.07 19.40
N GLY A 18 -5.14 1.30 20.01
CA GLY A 18 -5.36 2.36 21.00
C GLY A 18 -5.32 3.78 20.45
N GLN A 19 -5.43 3.95 19.13
CA GLN A 19 -5.40 5.25 18.44
C GLN A 19 -6.29 5.22 17.19
N PRO A 20 -6.73 6.39 16.68
CA PRO A 20 -7.57 6.46 15.48
C PRO A 20 -6.89 5.87 14.23
N VAL A 21 -7.66 5.17 13.40
CA VAL A 21 -7.20 4.73 12.08
C VAL A 21 -7.41 5.86 11.08
N THR A 22 -6.31 6.35 10.51
CA THR A 22 -6.36 7.53 9.61
C THR A 22 -6.23 7.19 8.13
N CYS A 23 -6.05 5.93 7.76
CA CYS A 23 -5.90 5.51 6.37
C CYS A 23 -6.37 4.07 6.15
N SER A 24 -6.52 3.68 4.89
CA SER A 24 -6.85 2.29 4.53
C SER A 24 -6.19 1.87 3.22
N ALA A 25 -6.17 0.56 2.96
CA ALA A 25 -5.77 -0.01 1.68
C ALA A 25 -6.72 -1.18 1.35
N ALA A 26 -7.26 -1.20 0.14
CA ALA A 26 -8.10 -2.29 -0.33
C ALA A 26 -7.28 -3.56 -0.59
N ALA A 27 -7.86 -4.71 -0.27
CA ALA A 27 -7.23 -6.01 -0.50
C ALA A 27 -6.84 -6.18 -1.97
N GLY A 28 -5.61 -6.62 -2.22
CA GLY A 28 -5.05 -6.78 -3.57
C GLY A 28 -4.97 -5.50 -4.40
N TRP A 29 -5.08 -4.32 -3.76
CA TRP A 29 -5.15 -3.01 -4.42
C TRP A 29 -6.22 -2.96 -5.50
N ARG A 30 -7.42 -3.47 -5.17
CA ARG A 30 -8.59 -3.44 -6.03
C ARG A 30 -9.73 -2.70 -5.34
N ALA A 31 -10.04 -1.53 -5.87
CA ALA A 31 -11.21 -0.75 -5.52
C ALA A 31 -11.93 -0.28 -6.78
N ASP A 32 -13.25 -0.37 -6.78
CA ASP A 32 -14.12 0.26 -7.76
C ASP A 32 -14.75 1.53 -7.18
N GLN A 33 -15.61 2.19 -7.95
CA GLN A 33 -16.30 3.41 -7.50
C GLN A 33 -17.05 3.18 -6.19
N LYS A 34 -17.69 2.02 -6.01
CA LYS A 34 -18.47 1.73 -4.80
C LYS A 34 -17.57 1.71 -3.56
N VAL A 35 -16.39 1.09 -3.66
CA VAL A 35 -15.40 1.06 -2.57
C VAL A 35 -14.92 2.49 -2.24
N ILE A 36 -14.64 3.30 -3.27
CA ILE A 36 -14.21 4.69 -3.09
C ILE A 36 -15.31 5.50 -2.37
N GLU A 37 -16.54 5.48 -2.87
CA GLU A 37 -17.68 6.20 -2.29
C GLU A 37 -17.96 5.78 -0.84
N ALA A 38 -17.95 4.48 -0.57
CA ALA A 38 -18.21 3.96 0.77
C ALA A 38 -17.19 4.45 1.81
N LYS A 39 -15.94 4.69 1.38
CA LYS A 39 -14.86 5.14 2.27
C LYS A 39 -14.94 6.62 2.63
N GLU A 40 -15.58 7.45 1.81
CA GLU A 40 -15.68 8.90 2.06
C GLU A 40 -16.39 9.22 3.39
N ALA A 41 -17.33 8.36 3.82
CA ALA A 41 -18.04 8.49 5.09
C ALA A 41 -17.13 8.42 6.34
N PHE A 42 -15.90 7.93 6.20
CA PHE A 42 -14.96 7.73 7.32
C PHE A 42 -13.89 8.81 7.42
N HIS A 43 -13.85 9.77 6.49
CA HIS A 43 -12.92 10.90 6.50
C HIS A 43 -11.45 10.51 6.72
N LEU A 44 -11.04 9.38 6.13
CA LEU A 44 -9.65 8.93 6.16
C LEU A 44 -8.75 9.99 5.50
N ARG A 45 -7.53 10.14 6.00
CA ARG A 45 -6.55 11.10 5.46
C ARG A 45 -6.11 10.73 4.04
N TYR A 46 -5.94 9.44 3.78
CA TYR A 46 -5.62 8.89 2.47
C TYR A 46 -6.00 7.41 2.41
N ASN A 47 -6.06 6.89 1.18
CA ASN A 47 -6.16 5.47 0.91
C ASN A 47 -5.01 5.00 0.01
N SER A 48 -4.72 3.71 0.01
CA SER A 48 -3.71 3.07 -0.86
C SER A 48 -4.35 1.89 -1.61
N ASP A 49 -5.43 2.18 -2.33
CA ASP A 49 -6.36 1.16 -2.82
C ASP A 49 -6.00 0.58 -4.18
N CYS A 50 -4.98 1.10 -4.84
CA CYS A 50 -4.70 0.77 -6.23
C CYS A 50 -3.20 0.75 -6.51
N ARG A 51 -2.86 0.19 -7.67
CA ARG A 51 -1.58 0.46 -8.33
C ARG A 51 -1.64 1.77 -9.09
N GLY A 52 -0.51 2.47 -9.14
CA GLY A 52 -0.40 3.74 -9.84
C GLY A 52 1.04 4.22 -9.91
N ALA A 53 1.22 5.46 -10.38
CA ALA A 53 2.54 6.07 -10.53
C ALA A 53 2.78 7.23 -9.56
N MET A 54 1.72 7.92 -9.12
CA MET A 54 1.83 9.08 -8.25
C MET A 54 0.53 9.30 -7.46
N PRO A 55 0.57 10.05 -6.35
CA PRO A 55 -0.64 10.40 -5.61
C PRO A 55 -1.65 11.15 -6.48
N PHE A 56 -2.94 10.86 -6.27
CA PHE A 56 -4.03 11.53 -6.98
C PHE A 56 -5.27 11.63 -6.10
N ARG A 57 -6.29 12.36 -6.55
CA ARG A 57 -7.63 12.33 -5.96
C ARG A 57 -8.60 11.70 -6.97
N PRO A 58 -9.33 10.63 -6.62
CA PRO A 58 -10.33 10.06 -7.50
C PRO A 58 -11.48 11.06 -7.65
N LEU A 59 -12.23 10.96 -8.75
CA LEU A 59 -13.50 11.68 -8.87
C LEU A 59 -14.60 10.81 -8.27
N LEU A 60 -15.42 11.43 -7.43
CA LEU A 60 -16.66 10.84 -6.95
C LEU A 60 -17.73 10.88 -8.05
N GLU A 61 -18.82 10.14 -7.87
CA GLU A 61 -19.98 10.18 -8.78
C GLU A 61 -20.55 11.60 -8.91
N SER A 62 -20.40 12.41 -7.85
CA SER A 62 -20.77 13.82 -7.86
C SER A 62 -19.85 14.71 -8.72
N GLY A 63 -18.75 14.18 -9.25
CA GLY A 63 -17.71 14.92 -9.95
C GLY A 63 -16.74 15.69 -9.05
N ASN A 64 -16.91 15.62 -7.73
CA ASN A 64 -15.99 16.25 -6.78
C ASN A 64 -14.76 15.35 -6.53
N PRO A 65 -13.58 15.91 -6.22
CA PRO A 65 -12.43 15.11 -5.79
C PRO A 65 -12.70 14.44 -4.43
N GLY A 66 -12.49 13.12 -4.36
CA GLY A 66 -12.57 12.34 -3.12
C GLY A 66 -11.27 12.35 -2.31
N THR A 67 -11.20 11.42 -1.35
CA THR A 67 -10.03 11.19 -0.49
C THR A 67 -8.79 10.84 -1.32
N ALA A 68 -7.64 11.40 -0.94
CA ALA A 68 -6.38 11.18 -1.66
C ALA A 68 -6.00 9.69 -1.72
N GLN A 69 -5.51 9.25 -2.87
CA GLN A 69 -4.92 7.93 -3.09
C GLN A 69 -3.40 8.07 -3.10
N ILE A 70 -2.71 7.21 -2.36
CA ILE A 70 -1.26 6.98 -2.40
C ILE A 70 -1.07 5.56 -2.98
N PRO A 71 -0.93 5.42 -4.31
CA PRO A 71 -0.94 4.09 -4.93
C PRO A 71 0.33 3.31 -4.65
N VAL A 72 0.24 1.98 -4.68
CA VAL A 72 1.43 1.12 -4.70
C VAL A 72 2.10 1.21 -6.07
N THR A 73 3.35 1.65 -6.10
CA THR A 73 4.09 1.92 -7.34
C THR A 73 5.11 0.84 -7.66
N LEU A 74 5.65 0.18 -6.63
CA LEU A 74 6.65 -0.86 -6.77
C LEU A 74 5.99 -2.25 -6.71
N PRO A 75 6.59 -3.27 -7.36
CA PRO A 75 6.16 -4.64 -7.20
C PRO A 75 6.57 -5.18 -5.82
N THR A 76 5.77 -6.12 -5.32
CA THR A 76 6.07 -6.93 -4.13
C THR A 76 7.08 -8.02 -4.45
N TRP A 77 7.65 -8.63 -3.42
CA TRP A 77 8.63 -9.70 -3.56
C TRP A 77 8.05 -10.88 -4.36
N ASP A 78 6.85 -11.35 -4.01
CA ASP A 78 6.21 -12.51 -4.62
C ASP A 78 5.79 -12.30 -6.08
N GLU A 79 5.61 -11.05 -6.52
CA GLU A 79 5.23 -10.74 -7.90
C GLU A 79 6.38 -10.91 -8.91
N VAL A 80 7.64 -10.83 -8.47
CA VAL A 80 8.80 -10.69 -9.37
C VAL A 80 9.83 -11.80 -9.23
N ILE A 81 9.83 -12.50 -8.10
CA ILE A 81 10.84 -13.52 -7.84
C ILE A 81 10.61 -14.74 -8.71
N GLY A 82 11.67 -15.22 -9.35
CA GLY A 82 11.64 -16.36 -10.26
C GLY A 82 11.06 -16.04 -11.65
N ARG A 83 10.51 -14.83 -11.85
CA ARG A 83 10.06 -14.31 -13.14
C ARG A 83 11.00 -13.24 -13.68
N ASP A 84 11.19 -12.18 -12.91
CA ASP A 84 11.90 -10.96 -13.32
C ASP A 84 13.26 -10.82 -12.62
N VAL A 85 13.40 -11.36 -11.40
CA VAL A 85 14.62 -11.25 -10.59
C VAL A 85 14.84 -12.51 -9.74
N LYS A 86 16.11 -12.86 -9.51
CA LYS A 86 16.46 -13.93 -8.56
C LYS A 86 16.34 -13.43 -7.13
N ALA A 87 16.08 -14.34 -6.19
CA ALA A 87 15.93 -13.99 -4.77
C ALA A 87 17.15 -13.25 -4.18
N GLU A 88 18.36 -13.66 -4.57
CA GLU A 88 19.62 -13.05 -4.12
C GLU A 88 19.83 -11.61 -4.63
N ASP A 89 19.25 -11.27 -5.79
CA ASP A 89 19.43 -9.97 -6.44
C ASP A 89 18.32 -8.96 -6.09
N PHE A 90 17.26 -9.41 -5.41
CA PHE A 90 16.02 -8.62 -5.19
C PHE A 90 16.28 -7.25 -4.56
N ASN A 91 17.05 -7.18 -3.48
CA ASN A 91 17.29 -5.91 -2.78
C ASN A 91 18.00 -4.88 -3.69
N GLY A 92 19.01 -5.32 -4.45
CA GLY A 92 19.72 -4.42 -5.38
C GLY A 92 18.81 -3.96 -6.52
N TRP A 93 18.00 -4.88 -7.04
CA TRP A 93 17.03 -4.60 -8.08
C TRP A 93 15.93 -3.62 -7.63
N LEU A 94 15.39 -3.79 -6.42
CA LEU A 94 14.35 -2.93 -5.85
C LEU A 94 14.89 -1.52 -5.57
N LEU A 95 16.07 -1.42 -4.95
CA LEU A 95 16.72 -0.13 -4.67
C LEU A 95 17.03 0.63 -5.96
N ASN A 96 17.46 -0.06 -7.02
CA ASN A 96 17.69 0.56 -8.31
C ASN A 96 16.40 1.18 -8.89
N ARG A 97 15.25 0.50 -8.71
CA ARG A 97 13.95 1.05 -9.10
C ARG A 97 13.55 2.25 -8.27
N ILE A 98 13.74 2.20 -6.95
CA ILE A 98 13.51 3.33 -6.04
C ILE A 98 14.32 4.55 -6.50
N LEU A 99 15.62 4.37 -6.79
CA LEU A 99 16.51 5.46 -7.24
C LEU A 99 16.15 6.03 -8.62
N ARG A 100 15.48 5.25 -9.47
CA ARG A 100 15.05 5.68 -10.80
C ARG A 100 13.63 6.27 -10.81
N ASP A 101 12.88 6.10 -9.74
CA ASP A 101 11.54 6.65 -9.60
C ASP A 101 11.62 8.19 -9.53
N LYS A 102 10.74 8.86 -10.28
CA LYS A 102 10.69 10.34 -10.33
C LYS A 102 9.60 10.93 -9.43
N GLY A 103 8.74 10.08 -8.88
CA GLY A 103 7.66 10.41 -7.97
C GLY A 103 8.01 10.03 -6.53
N THR A 104 7.07 9.35 -5.87
CA THR A 104 7.25 8.83 -4.52
C THR A 104 7.10 7.32 -4.58
N PRO A 105 8.20 6.55 -4.52
CA PRO A 105 8.11 5.10 -4.59
C PRO A 105 7.37 4.54 -3.37
N VAL A 106 6.37 3.69 -3.60
CA VAL A 106 5.58 3.02 -2.57
C VAL A 106 5.73 1.51 -2.76
N TYR A 107 6.41 0.87 -1.81
CA TYR A 107 6.64 -0.56 -1.76
C TYR A 107 5.82 -1.17 -0.62
N THR A 108 5.12 -2.27 -0.91
CA THR A 108 4.36 -3.04 0.09
C THR A 108 5.18 -4.24 0.54
N ILE A 109 5.19 -4.50 1.84
CA ILE A 109 5.84 -5.65 2.46
C ILE A 109 4.80 -6.55 3.10
N HIS A 110 5.03 -7.87 3.07
CA HIS A 110 4.20 -8.86 3.73
C HIS A 110 4.94 -9.36 4.99
N ALA A 111 4.33 -9.19 6.16
CA ALA A 111 4.95 -9.59 7.41
C ALA A 111 5.27 -11.10 7.43
N GLU A 112 4.41 -11.93 6.84
CA GLU A 112 4.61 -13.39 6.75
C GLU A 112 5.78 -13.82 5.84
N VAL A 113 6.19 -12.97 4.89
CA VAL A 113 7.28 -13.27 3.94
C VAL A 113 8.54 -12.51 4.33
N GLU A 114 8.54 -11.19 4.12
CA GLU A 114 9.68 -10.31 4.40
C GLU A 114 9.95 -10.12 5.89
N GLY A 115 8.95 -10.30 6.75
CA GLY A 115 9.11 -10.21 8.21
C GLY A 115 9.56 -11.52 8.89
N CYS A 116 9.43 -12.66 8.20
CA CYS A 116 9.76 -13.98 8.74
C CYS A 116 10.86 -14.66 7.91
N ALA A 117 10.50 -15.42 6.87
CA ALA A 117 11.44 -16.22 6.09
C ALA A 117 12.58 -15.38 5.47
N TYR A 118 12.28 -14.13 5.11
CA TYR A 118 13.22 -13.20 4.49
C TYR A 118 13.60 -12.02 5.40
N GLN A 119 13.44 -12.16 6.72
CA GLN A 119 13.74 -11.10 7.71
C GLN A 119 15.16 -10.53 7.53
N HIS A 120 16.17 -11.38 7.35
CA HIS A 120 17.55 -10.94 7.16
C HIS A 120 17.72 -10.10 5.88
N ASN A 121 17.05 -10.48 4.80
CA ASN A 121 17.03 -9.72 3.54
C ASN A 121 16.32 -8.37 3.73
N PHE A 122 15.22 -8.33 4.48
CA PHE A 122 14.51 -7.07 4.75
C PHE A 122 15.38 -6.11 5.58
N VAL A 123 16.09 -6.62 6.61
CA VAL A 123 17.05 -5.81 7.38
C VAL A 123 18.19 -5.28 6.50
N ASP A 124 18.73 -6.10 5.60
CA ASP A 124 19.73 -5.66 4.60
C ASP A 124 19.18 -4.55 3.69
N LEU A 125 17.96 -4.70 3.19
CA LEU A 125 17.29 -3.70 2.35
C LEU A 125 17.23 -2.34 3.07
N LEU A 126 16.79 -2.32 4.33
CA LEU A 126 16.69 -1.08 5.12
C LEU A 126 18.06 -0.44 5.35
N LYS A 127 19.09 -1.23 5.65
CA LYS A 127 20.47 -0.72 5.85
C LYS A 127 21.03 -0.08 4.58
N ARG A 128 20.72 -0.65 3.42
CA ARG A 128 21.18 -0.15 2.12
C ARG A 128 20.36 1.04 1.65
N ALA A 129 19.05 1.08 1.94
CA ALA A 129 18.19 2.21 1.64
C ALA A 129 18.54 3.48 2.45
N ALA A 130 19.17 3.31 3.60
CA ALA A 130 19.60 4.40 4.48
C ALA A 130 20.94 5.05 4.09
N GLN A 131 21.65 4.51 3.09
CA GLN A 131 22.91 5.03 2.56
C GLN A 131 22.66 5.97 1.38
#